data_AF-A0A8X7BMF9-F1
#
_entry.id   AF-A0A8X7BMF9-F1
#
_cell.length_a   1.000
_cell.length_b   1.000
_cell.length_c   1.000
_cell.angle_alpha   90.00
_cell.angle_beta   90.00
_cell.angle_gamma   90.00
#
_symmetry.space_group_name_H-M   'P 1'
#
loop_
_entity.id
_entity.type
_entity.pdbx_description
1 polymer ?
#
loop_
_entity_poly.entity_id
_entity_poly.type
_entity_poly.pdbx_seq_one_letter_code
_entity_poly.pdbx_strand_id
1 'polypeptide(L)'
;MRTGIYLAVTAKRNRRSTASDLSRQLSSATGTTVSRQTAYRRLGHIGLYASRPVRCVPLTATHCRLRLTWSREHALWTPQQWSFVMFSDESRFSLESDSHRTLIWRAPDTRYHQENYIQ
;
A
#
# COMPACT_ATOMS: atom_id res chain seq x y z
N MET A 1 13.22 19.23 19.67
CA MET A 1 12.89 17.96 18.97
C MET A 1 13.58 17.93 17.61
N ARG A 2 14.36 16.89 17.29
CA ARG A 2 15.05 16.77 15.99
C ARG A 2 13.99 16.59 14.89
N THR A 3 13.88 17.56 13.99
CA THR A 3 12.90 17.65 12.88
C THR A 3 12.73 16.35 12.08
N GLY A 4 13.80 15.54 11.93
CA GLY A 4 13.75 14.23 11.28
C GLY A 4 12.90 13.17 11.99
N ILE A 5 12.91 13.13 13.33
CA ILE A 5 12.12 12.16 14.11
C ILE A 5 10.63 12.46 13.97
N TYR A 6 10.26 13.74 14.03
CA TYR A 6 8.88 14.17 13.82
C TYR A 6 8.38 13.74 12.43
N LEU A 7 9.14 14.04 11.37
CA LEU A 7 8.78 13.65 10.01
C LEU A 7 8.60 12.13 9.87
N ALA A 8 9.48 11.33 10.47
CA ALA A 8 9.38 9.88 10.40
C ALA A 8 8.14 9.34 11.14
N VAL A 9 7.84 9.86 12.34
CA VAL A 9 6.66 9.44 13.10
C VAL A 9 5.38 9.82 12.35
N THR A 10 5.32 11.05 11.85
CA THR A 10 4.13 11.56 11.14
C THR A 10 3.93 10.85 9.80
N ALA A 11 5.00 10.58 9.05
CA ALA A 11 4.93 9.80 7.81
C ALA A 11 4.52 8.35 8.05
N LYS A 12 4.97 7.70 9.14
CA LYS A 12 4.53 6.35 9.49
C LYS A 12 3.07 6.29 9.95
N ARG A 13 2.59 7.32 10.65
CA ARG A 13 1.18 7.44 11.07
C ARG A 13 0.25 7.74 9.91
N ASN A 14 0.64 8.64 9.01
CA ASN A 14 -0.13 9.00 7.82
C ASN A 14 0.70 8.76 6.55
N ARG A 15 0.80 7.49 6.16
CA ARG A 15 1.66 7.04 5.05
C ARG A 15 1.31 7.66 3.71
N ARG A 16 0.08 8.14 3.53
CA ARG A 16 -0.43 8.75 2.28
C ARG A 16 -0.14 10.25 2.18
N SER A 17 0.32 10.90 3.25
CA SER A 17 0.63 12.33 3.23
C SER A 17 1.73 12.65 2.22
N THR A 18 1.56 13.72 1.45
CA THR A 18 2.62 14.16 0.54
C THR A 18 3.79 14.77 1.32
N ALA A 19 4.96 14.87 0.69
CA ALA A 19 6.09 15.58 1.29
C ALA A 19 5.74 17.05 1.64
N SER A 20 4.86 17.68 0.85
CA SER A 20 4.37 19.03 1.14
C SER A 20 3.49 19.08 2.39
N ASP A 21 2.59 18.11 2.56
CA ASP A 21 1.74 18.01 3.75
C ASP A 21 2.55 17.79 5.02
N LEU A 22 3.53 16.89 4.95
CA LEU A 22 4.45 16.63 6.07
C LEU A 22 5.27 17.87 6.43
N SER A 23 5.71 18.63 5.41
CA SER A 23 6.44 19.88 5.61
C SER A 23 5.59 20.94 6.31
N ARG A 24 4.32 21.08 5.88
CA ARG A 24 3.35 21.99 6.48
C ARG A 24 3.06 21.61 7.93
N GLN A 25 2.80 20.33 8.20
CA GLN A 25 2.54 19.83 9.56
C GLN A 25 3.74 20.07 10.49
N LEU A 26 4.97 19.80 10.02
CA LEU A 26 6.19 20.09 10.78
C LEU A 26 6.32 21.59 11.09
N SER A 27 6.04 22.44 10.09
CA SER A 27 6.10 23.90 10.24
C SER A 27 5.10 24.38 11.30
N SER A 28 3.86 23.89 11.26
CA SER A 28 2.84 24.20 12.26
C SER A 28 3.20 23.70 13.66
N ALA A 29 3.86 22.55 13.78
CA ALA A 29 4.16 21.94 15.08
C ALA A 29 5.44 22.49 15.75
N THR A 30 6.45 22.89 14.95
CA THR A 30 7.79 23.25 15.46
C THR A 30 8.14 24.72 15.18
N GLY A 31 7.30 25.45 14.43
CA GLY A 31 7.59 26.83 14.00
C GLY A 31 8.74 26.94 12.98
N THR A 32 9.33 25.82 12.58
CA THR A 32 10.45 25.77 11.64
C THR A 32 9.94 25.43 10.25
N THR A 33 10.02 26.39 9.33
CA THR A 33 9.67 26.15 7.94
C THR A 33 10.73 25.30 7.26
N VAL A 34 10.30 24.18 6.69
CA VAL A 34 11.15 23.29 5.90
C VAL A 34 10.58 23.24 4.48
N SER A 35 11.45 23.11 3.48
CA SER A 35 11.00 22.92 2.10
C SER A 35 10.58 21.46 1.88
N ARG A 36 9.69 21.25 0.91
CA ARG A 36 9.29 19.91 0.44
C ARG A 36 10.52 19.02 0.15
N GLN A 37 11.54 19.57 -0.49
CA GLN A 37 12.73 18.82 -0.89
C GLN A 37 13.56 18.38 0.31
N THR A 38 13.68 19.24 1.32
CA THR A 38 14.37 18.90 2.57
C THR A 38 13.60 17.83 3.34
N ALA A 39 12.27 17.91 3.42
CA ALA A 39 11.45 16.87 4.04
C ALA A 39 11.62 15.52 3.31
N TYR A 40 11.58 15.53 1.98
CA TYR A 40 11.79 14.33 1.16
C TYR A 40 13.16 13.68 1.40
N ARG A 41 14.24 14.46 1.35
CA ARG A 41 15.61 13.97 1.62
C ARG A 41 15.74 13.41 3.03
N ARG A 42 15.18 14.10 4.03
CA ARG A 42 15.21 13.64 5.43
C ARG A 42 14.48 12.31 5.62
N LEU A 43 13.35 12.11 4.95
CA LEU A 43 12.66 10.81 4.96
C LEU A 43 13.51 9.71 4.33
N GLY A 44 14.17 10.00 3.20
CA GLY A 44 15.12 9.06 2.56
C GLY A 44 16.30 8.68 3.46
N HIS A 45 16.89 9.65 4.18
CA HIS A 45 17.93 9.37 5.18
C HIS A 45 17.47 8.47 6.33
N ILE A 46 16.17 8.42 6.62
CA ILE A 46 15.57 7.58 7.65
C ILE A 46 15.04 6.26 7.04
N GLY A 47 15.29 6.03 5.75
CA GLY A 47 14.91 4.82 5.03
C GLY A 47 13.45 4.76 4.60
N LEU A 48 12.74 5.91 4.54
CA LEU A 48 11.38 5.99 4.04
C LEU A 48 11.34 6.57 2.63
N TYR A 49 10.73 5.82 1.71
CA TYR A 49 10.63 6.20 0.30
C TYR A 49 9.18 6.23 -0.15
N ALA A 50 8.83 7.22 -0.95
CA ALA A 50 7.54 7.29 -1.61
C ALA A 50 7.47 6.18 -2.67
N SER A 51 6.56 5.22 -2.48
CA SER A 51 6.45 4.03 -3.33
C SER A 51 5.00 3.70 -3.62
N ARG A 52 4.77 2.96 -4.72
CA ARG A 52 3.44 2.43 -5.00
C ARG A 52 3.05 1.35 -3.97
N PRO A 53 1.86 1.46 -3.36
CA PRO A 53 1.30 0.44 -2.49
C PRO A 53 0.86 -0.78 -3.30
N VAL A 54 0.66 -1.90 -2.61
CA VAL A 54 0.02 -3.07 -3.24
C VAL A 54 -1.49 -2.94 -3.08
N ARG A 55 -2.23 -3.14 -4.17
CA ARG A 55 -3.68 -3.32 -4.11
C ARG A 55 -3.95 -4.79 -3.78
N CYS A 56 -4.44 -5.02 -2.57
CA CYS A 56 -4.78 -6.36 -2.08
C CYS A 56 -6.15 -6.29 -1.44
N VAL A 57 -7.02 -7.24 -1.78
CA VAL A 57 -8.22 -7.49 -0.96
C VAL A 57 -7.75 -8.24 0.29
N PRO A 58 -7.93 -7.68 1.50
CA PRO A 58 -7.51 -8.36 2.72
C PRO A 58 -8.30 -9.66 2.88
N LEU A 59 -7.58 -10.78 3.00
CA LEU A 59 -8.19 -12.09 3.25
C LEU A 59 -8.27 -12.32 4.76
N THR A 60 -9.43 -12.75 5.23
CA THR A 60 -9.58 -13.24 6.60
C THR A 60 -8.92 -14.61 6.73
N ALA A 61 -8.60 -15.04 7.95
CA ALA A 61 -8.06 -16.38 8.18
C ALA A 61 -8.99 -17.49 7.63
N THR A 62 -10.31 -17.27 7.68
CA THR A 62 -11.30 -18.17 7.08
C THR A 62 -11.20 -18.21 5.57
N HIS A 63 -11.08 -17.06 4.89
CA HIS A 63 -10.87 -17.01 3.45
C HIS A 63 -9.59 -17.75 3.05
N CYS A 64 -8.48 -17.56 3.80
CA CYS A 64 -7.23 -18.26 3.54
C CYS A 64 -7.38 -19.78 3.64
N ARG A 65 -8.06 -20.29 4.68
CA ARG A 65 -8.31 -21.73 4.84
C ARG A 65 -9.17 -22.28 3.71
N LEU A 66 -10.31 -21.64 3.40
CA LEU A 66 -11.23 -22.10 2.35
C LEU A 66 -10.55 -22.13 0.98
N ARG A 67 -9.81 -21.07 0.62
CA ARG A 67 -9.08 -21.01 -0.65
C ARG A 67 -8.00 -22.08 -0.75
N LEU A 68 -7.28 -22.35 0.34
CA LEU A 68 -6.25 -23.40 0.39
C LEU A 68 -6.87 -24.79 0.24
N THR A 69 -7.96 -25.08 0.96
CA THR A 69 -8.68 -26.34 0.86
C THR A 69 -9.19 -26.56 -0.56
N TRP A 70 -9.89 -25.56 -1.14
CA TRP A 70 -10.38 -25.63 -2.51
C TRP A 70 -9.23 -25.89 -3.51
N SER A 71 -8.12 -25.16 -3.36
CA SER A 71 -6.95 -25.34 -4.24
C SER A 71 -6.37 -26.75 -4.15
N ARG A 72 -6.33 -27.35 -2.96
CA ARG A 72 -5.82 -28.72 -2.77
C ARG A 72 -6.75 -29.77 -3.35
N GLU A 73 -8.06 -29.61 -3.16
CA GLU A 73 -9.08 -30.52 -3.71
C GLU A 73 -9.04 -30.55 -5.25
N HIS A 74 -8.73 -29.42 -5.88
CA HIS A 74 -8.74 -29.27 -7.33
C HIS A 74 -7.32 -29.30 -7.95
N ALA A 75 -6.27 -29.52 -7.15
CA ALA A 75 -4.88 -29.45 -7.61
C ALA A 75 -4.53 -30.49 -8.68
N LEU A 76 -5.20 -31.64 -8.66
CA LEU A 76 -4.97 -32.77 -9.57
C LEU A 76 -6.06 -32.91 -10.64
N TRP A 77 -6.91 -31.90 -10.78
CA TRP A 77 -7.96 -31.93 -11.80
C TRP A 77 -7.37 -31.95 -13.21
N THR A 78 -7.93 -32.82 -14.05
CA THR A 78 -7.54 -32.94 -15.46
C THR A 78 -8.16 -31.82 -16.30
N PRO A 79 -7.59 -31.51 -17.48
CA PRO A 79 -8.19 -30.54 -18.41
C PRO A 79 -9.65 -30.85 -18.76
N GLN A 80 -10.01 -32.14 -18.85
CA GLN A 80 -11.38 -32.56 -19.11
C GLN A 80 -12.31 -32.19 -17.94
N GLN A 81 -11.86 -32.36 -16.69
CA GLN A 81 -12.63 -31.93 -15.52
C GLN A 81 -12.83 -30.40 -15.49
N TRP A 82 -11.79 -29.63 -15.83
CA TRP A 82 -11.91 -28.18 -15.96
C TRP A 82 -12.89 -27.75 -17.06
N SER A 83 -13.00 -28.53 -18.15
CA SER A 83 -13.90 -28.20 -19.27
C SER A 83 -15.39 -28.22 -18.92
N PHE A 84 -15.77 -28.87 -17.81
CA PHE A 84 -17.15 -28.87 -17.32
C PHE A 84 -17.47 -27.68 -16.41
N VAL A 85 -16.49 -26.84 -16.07
CA VAL A 85 -16.70 -25.66 -15.22
C VAL A 85 -17.02 -24.45 -16.07
N MET A 86 -18.20 -23.87 -15.86
CA MET A 86 -18.56 -22.57 -16.42
C MET A 86 -18.20 -21.46 -15.43
N PHE A 87 -17.21 -20.63 -15.78
CA PHE A 87 -16.85 -19.46 -15.01
C PHE A 87 -17.69 -18.25 -15.45
N SER A 88 -18.20 -17.50 -14.49
CA SER A 88 -18.87 -16.21 -14.70
C SER A 88 -18.39 -15.18 -13.68
N ASP A 89 -18.28 -13.93 -14.12
CA ASP A 89 -17.96 -12.78 -13.28
C ASP A 89 -18.48 -11.50 -13.96
N GLU A 90 -18.62 -10.42 -13.19
CA GLU A 90 -19.00 -9.11 -13.71
C GLU A 90 -17.77 -8.18 -13.76
N SER A 91 -17.52 -7.57 -14.91
CA SER A 91 -16.42 -6.61 -15.08
C SER A 91 -16.95 -5.19 -15.27
N ARG A 92 -16.33 -4.24 -14.55
CA ARG A 92 -16.62 -2.80 -14.69
C ARG A 92 -15.73 -2.20 -15.78
N PHE A 93 -16.32 -1.50 -16.73
CA PHE A 93 -15.60 -0.73 -17.76
C PHE A 93 -15.83 0.77 -17.54
N SER A 94 -14.76 1.54 -17.41
CA SER A 94 -14.80 3.01 -17.27
C SER A 94 -13.85 3.69 -18.25
N LEU A 95 -14.24 4.86 -18.76
CA LEU A 95 -13.41 5.67 -19.66
C LEU A 95 -12.26 6.37 -18.91
N GLU A 96 -12.46 6.63 -17.62
CA GLU A 96 -11.45 7.19 -16.74
C GLU A 96 -10.75 6.08 -15.96
N SER A 97 -9.42 6.16 -15.83
CA SER A 97 -8.66 5.19 -15.07
C SER A 97 -8.80 5.45 -13.57
N ASP A 98 -9.25 4.47 -12.80
CA ASP A 98 -9.15 4.45 -11.32
C ASP A 98 -7.70 4.30 -10.81
N SER A 99 -6.72 4.63 -11.65
CA SER A 99 -5.30 4.71 -11.30
C SER A 99 -5.09 5.97 -10.45
N HIS A 100 -5.62 5.95 -9.23
CA HIS A 100 -5.14 6.85 -8.20
C HIS A 100 -3.65 6.54 -8.03
N ARG A 101 -2.78 7.44 -8.53
CA ARG A 101 -1.31 7.40 -8.39
C ARG A 101 -0.91 7.67 -6.93
N THR A 102 -1.56 6.98 -6.00
CA THR A 102 -1.33 7.12 -4.56
C THR A 102 0.02 6.50 -4.25
N LEU A 103 0.90 7.32 -3.69
CA LEU A 103 2.17 6.88 -3.12
C LEU A 103 2.01 6.78 -1.61
N ILE A 104 2.73 5.83 -1.02
CA ILE A 104 2.86 5.70 0.42
C ILE A 104 4.33 5.79 0.82
N TRP A 105 4.61 6.35 1.99
CA TRP A 105 5.92 6.27 2.61
C TRP A 105 6.11 4.88 3.20
N ARG A 106 7.06 4.10 2.65
CA ARG A 106 7.40 2.78 3.15
C ARG A 106 8.90 2.55 3.17
N ALA A 107 9.33 1.63 4.03
CA ALA A 107 10.70 1.13 4.02
C ALA A 107 10.92 0.15 2.84
N PRO A 108 12.17 -0.07 2.43
CA PRO A 108 12.54 -1.20 1.59
C PRO A 108 11.99 -2.52 2.17
N ASP A 109 11.70 -3.49 1.31
CA ASP A 109 11.26 -4.85 1.64
C ASP A 109 9.94 -5.01 2.43
N THR A 110 9.33 -3.91 2.88
CA THR A 110 8.04 -3.96 3.59
C THR A 110 6.82 -4.04 2.66
N ARG A 111 7.02 -4.35 1.37
CA ARG A 111 5.98 -4.25 0.32
C ARG A 111 4.70 -5.03 0.65
N TYR A 112 4.82 -6.21 1.25
CA TYR A 112 3.70 -7.11 1.57
C TYR A 112 3.27 -7.06 3.05
N HIS A 113 3.71 -6.05 3.80
CA HIS A 113 3.15 -5.85 5.14
C HIS A 113 1.73 -5.32 5.01
N GLN A 114 0.82 -5.85 5.83
CA GLN A 114 -0.61 -5.53 5.75
C GLN A 114 -0.91 -4.04 5.87
N GLU A 115 -0.10 -3.30 6.62
CA GLU A 115 -0.17 -1.84 6.76
C GLU A 115 0.11 -1.04 5.46
N ASN A 116 0.65 -1.69 4.42
CA ASN A 116 0.99 -1.08 3.13
C ASN A 116 -0.03 -1.42 2.03
N TYR A 117 -1.11 -2.13 2.37
CA TYR A 117 -2.19 -2.44 1.44
C TYR A 117 -3.15 -1.27 1.28
N ILE A 118 -3.60 -1.06 0.05
CA ILE A 118 -4.69 -0.13 -0.27
C ILE A 118 -5.84 -0.93 -0.87
N GLN A 119 -7.06 -0.67 -0.38
CA GLN A 119 -8.32 -1.07 -1.00
C GLN A 119 -8.71 -0.07 -2.07
#